data_AF-A0A2V9J3C2-F1
#
_entry.id   AF-A0A2V9J3C2-F1
#
_cell.length_a   1.000
_cell.length_b   1.000
_cell.length_c   1.000
_cell.angle_alpha   90.00
_cell.angle_beta   90.00
_cell.angle_gamma   90.00
#
_symmetry.space_group_name_H-M   'P 1'
#
loop_
_entity.id
_entity.type
_entity.pdbx_description
1 polymer ?
#
loop_
_entity_poly.entity_id
_entity_poly.type
_entity_poly.pdbx_seq_one_letter_code
_entity_poly.pdbx_strand_id
1 'polypeptide(L)'
;MSKLTRRKFIARTGTGLAAFQATSTSPGRSTPAAAGPARKFYAILSLGRIGFNGTFDQSVELARKYGFEGVDPDADFFARLSDADLKRLLDDLASKNLKFGAA
;
A
#
# COMPACT_ATOMS: atom_id res chain seq x y z
N MET A 1 -44.42 3.91 -9.54
CA MET A 1 -42.95 3.98 -9.68
C MET A 1 -42.29 2.69 -9.19
N SER A 2 -41.59 1.98 -10.08
CA SER A 2 -40.81 0.78 -9.70
C SER A 2 -39.52 1.17 -8.96
N LYS A 3 -39.36 0.74 -7.70
CA LYS A 3 -38.14 0.95 -6.90
C LYS A 3 -36.99 0.10 -7.48
N LEU A 4 -35.99 0.75 -8.06
CA LEU A 4 -34.77 0.09 -8.55
C LEU A 4 -33.84 -0.22 -7.37
N THR A 5 -33.77 -1.47 -6.94
CA THR A 5 -32.87 -1.90 -5.85
C THR A 5 -31.43 -1.99 -6.35
N ARG A 6 -30.45 -1.61 -5.51
CA ARG A 6 -28.99 -1.65 -5.82
C ARG A 6 -28.52 -2.94 -6.51
N ARG A 7 -29.06 -4.11 -6.12
CA ARG A 7 -28.77 -5.40 -6.76
C ARG A 7 -29.15 -5.46 -8.25
N LYS A 8 -30.27 -4.85 -8.64
CA LYS A 8 -30.71 -4.81 -10.05
C LYS A 8 -29.86 -3.87 -10.90
N PHE A 9 -29.23 -2.86 -10.31
CA PHE A 9 -28.32 -1.98 -11.03
C PHE A 9 -26.99 -2.68 -11.35
N ILE A 10 -26.39 -3.37 -10.37
CA ILE A 10 -25.15 -4.14 -10.56
C ILE A 10 -25.32 -5.27 -11.58
N ALA A 11 -26.44 -6.00 -11.51
CA ALA A 11 -26.74 -7.05 -12.49
C ALA A 11 -26.90 -6.52 -13.93
N ARG A 12 -27.27 -5.24 -14.11
CA ARG A 12 -27.49 -4.63 -15.43
C ARG A 12 -26.25 -3.99 -16.04
N THR A 13 -25.21 -3.73 -15.24
CA THR A 13 -23.93 -3.16 -15.71
C THR A 13 -22.84 -4.21 -15.94
N GLY A 14 -23.02 -5.44 -15.43
CA GLY A 14 -22.03 -6.53 -15.57
C GLY A 14 -21.99 -7.24 -16.93
N THR A 15 -22.99 -7.05 -17.81
CA THR A 15 -23.11 -7.81 -19.07
C THR A 15 -22.61 -7.06 -20.31
N GLY A 16 -21.88 -5.94 -20.15
CA GLY A 16 -21.41 -5.11 -21.28
C GLY A 16 -19.97 -5.36 -21.77
N LEU A 17 -19.16 -6.19 -21.11
CA LEU A 17 -17.72 -6.37 -21.43
C LEU A 17 -17.32 -7.81 -21.83
N ALA A 18 -18.27 -8.74 -21.91
CA ALA A 18 -17.96 -10.16 -22.16
C ALA A 18 -17.91 -10.55 -23.66
N ALA A 19 -17.66 -9.60 -24.57
CA ALA A 19 -17.73 -9.86 -26.02
C ALA A 19 -16.41 -9.67 -26.81
N PHE A 20 -15.25 -9.48 -26.17
CA PHE A 20 -14.01 -9.22 -26.93
C PHE A 20 -12.71 -9.86 -26.43
N GLN A 21 -12.73 -10.93 -25.64
CA GLN A 21 -11.50 -11.61 -25.21
C GLN A 21 -11.62 -13.13 -25.37
N ALA A 22 -11.95 -13.57 -26.58
CA ALA A 22 -11.55 -14.90 -27.02
C ALA A 22 -10.08 -14.83 -27.45
N THR A 23 -9.25 -15.71 -26.88
CA THR A 23 -7.88 -16.07 -27.28
C THR A 23 -6.72 -15.17 -26.80
N SER A 24 -6.22 -15.44 -25.59
CA SER A 24 -4.80 -15.84 -25.39
C SER A 24 -4.52 -16.08 -23.90
N THR A 25 -4.29 -17.35 -23.60
CA THR A 25 -3.78 -17.87 -22.33
C THR A 25 -2.33 -17.45 -22.14
N SER A 26 -2.05 -16.66 -21.10
CA SER A 26 -0.74 -16.60 -20.44
C SER A 26 -0.94 -16.17 -18.98
N PRO A 27 -0.83 -17.08 -17.99
CA PRO A 27 -0.93 -16.71 -16.59
C PRO A 27 0.45 -16.20 -16.15
N GLY A 28 0.57 -14.92 -15.79
CA GLY A 28 1.72 -14.44 -15.03
C GLY A 28 2.42 -13.17 -15.48
N ARG A 29 1.84 -12.36 -16.38
CA ARG A 29 2.31 -10.98 -16.57
C ARG A 29 1.18 -10.02 -16.27
N SER A 30 1.19 -9.45 -15.07
CA SER A 30 0.45 -8.22 -14.78
C SER A 30 0.98 -7.16 -15.74
N THR A 31 0.32 -6.97 -16.88
CA THR A 31 0.53 -5.80 -17.73
C THR A 31 0.32 -4.57 -16.85
N PRO A 32 1.26 -3.61 -16.80
CA PRO A 32 1.02 -2.36 -16.11
C PRO A 32 -0.27 -1.78 -16.68
N ALA A 33 -1.31 -1.68 -15.85
CA ALA A 33 -2.53 -0.99 -16.26
C ALA A 33 -2.10 0.40 -16.73
N ALA A 34 -2.58 0.82 -17.91
CA ALA A 34 -2.33 2.15 -18.46
C ALA A 34 -2.46 3.16 -17.32
N ALA A 35 -1.39 3.93 -17.08
CA ALA A 35 -1.24 4.72 -15.87
C ALA A 35 -2.44 5.66 -15.73
N GLY A 36 -3.38 5.27 -14.87
CA GLY A 36 -4.41 6.17 -14.40
C GLY A 36 -3.78 7.37 -13.71
N PRO A 37 -4.57 8.40 -13.38
CA PRO A 37 -4.06 9.57 -12.66
C PRO A 37 -3.21 9.14 -11.46
N ALA A 38 -2.08 9.82 -11.27
CA ALA A 38 -1.10 9.49 -10.22
C ALA A 38 -1.80 9.40 -8.85
N ARG A 39 -1.57 8.28 -8.14
CA ARG A 39 -2.19 8.05 -6.84
C ARG A 39 -1.70 9.11 -5.84
N LYS A 40 -2.66 9.71 -5.12
CA LYS A 40 -2.38 10.70 -4.06
C LYS A 40 -2.02 10.06 -2.71
N PHE A 41 -2.11 8.74 -2.60
CA PHE A 41 -1.83 7.98 -1.39
C PHE A 41 -0.67 7.02 -1.64
N TYR A 42 0.01 6.65 -0.56
CA TYR A 42 1.09 5.68 -0.54
C TYR A 42 0.80 4.58 0.49
N ALA A 43 1.38 3.40 0.31
CA ALA A 43 1.17 2.25 1.18
C ALA A 43 2.23 2.21 2.29
N ILE A 44 1.80 2.14 3.55
CA ILE A 44 2.69 2.00 4.71
C ILE A 44 2.53 0.64 5.38
N LEU A 45 3.62 0.13 5.95
CA LEU A 45 3.60 -1.04 6.80
C LEU A 45 3.44 -0.62 8.28
N SER A 46 2.36 -1.06 8.91
CA SER A 46 2.16 -0.94 10.36
C SER A 46 2.11 -2.32 10.99
N LEU A 47 3.15 -2.67 11.76
CA LEU A 47 3.25 -3.96 12.45
C LEU A 47 2.19 -4.09 13.55
N GLY A 48 1.94 -3.01 14.30
CA GLY A 48 0.92 -2.98 15.35
C GLY A 48 -0.49 -3.22 14.83
N ARG A 49 -0.85 -2.64 13.67
CA ARG A 49 -2.20 -2.80 13.08
C ARG A 49 -2.46 -4.20 12.53
N ILE A 50 -1.42 -4.95 12.19
CA ILE A 50 -1.53 -6.35 11.76
C ILE A 50 -1.35 -7.34 12.94
N GLY A 51 -1.16 -6.84 14.17
CA GLY A 51 -0.95 -7.67 15.35
C GLY A 51 0.42 -8.36 15.39
N PHE A 52 1.40 -7.85 14.64
CA PHE A 52 2.75 -8.39 14.62
C PHE A 52 3.63 -7.63 15.62
N ASN A 53 4.16 -8.33 16.61
CA ASN A 53 5.10 -7.76 17.58
C ASN A 53 6.52 -7.82 16.99
N GLY A 54 7.00 -6.70 16.47
CA GLY A 54 8.35 -6.56 15.93
C GLY A 54 8.95 -5.21 16.30
N THR A 55 10.26 -5.07 16.12
CA THR A 55 10.95 -3.79 16.35
C THR A 55 10.71 -2.81 15.20
N PHE A 56 10.92 -1.53 15.44
CA PHE A 56 10.88 -0.52 14.38
C PHE A 56 11.85 -0.86 13.23
N ASP A 57 13.07 -1.31 13.52
CA ASP A 57 14.05 -1.70 12.50
C ASP A 57 13.53 -2.84 11.60
N GLN A 58 12.87 -3.84 12.20
CA GLN A 58 12.24 -4.92 11.44
C GLN A 58 11.14 -4.38 10.52
N SER A 59 10.39 -3.37 10.95
CA SER A 59 9.37 -2.73 10.10
C SER A 59 9.99 -2.10 8.85
N VAL A 60 11.15 -1.45 8.98
CA VAL A 60 11.88 -0.81 7.88
C VAL A 60 12.38 -1.87 6.88
N GLU A 61 12.97 -2.95 7.38
CA GLU A 61 13.45 -4.04 6.53
C GLU A 61 12.30 -4.73 5.78
N LEU A 62 11.20 -5.01 6.46
CA LEU A 62 10.02 -5.67 5.88
C LEU A 62 9.32 -4.75 4.88
N ALA A 63 9.20 -3.46 5.18
CA ALA A 63 8.63 -2.48 4.27
C ALA A 63 9.39 -2.46 2.95
N ARG A 64 10.72 -2.38 3.01
CA ARG A 64 11.58 -2.46 1.82
C ARG A 64 11.44 -3.80 1.10
N LYS A 65 11.45 -4.92 1.85
CA LYS A 65 11.40 -6.27 1.28
C LYS A 65 10.10 -6.54 0.52
N TYR A 66 8.98 -6.03 1.00
CA TYR A 66 7.65 -6.27 0.43
C TYR A 66 7.12 -5.11 -0.42
N GLY A 67 7.92 -4.06 -0.66
CA GLY A 67 7.58 -2.97 -1.57
C GLY A 67 6.58 -1.96 -0.99
N PHE A 68 6.54 -1.81 0.33
CA PHE A 68 5.83 -0.70 0.96
C PHE A 68 6.61 0.60 0.74
N GLU A 69 5.87 1.70 0.66
CA GLU A 69 6.39 3.05 0.41
C GLU A 69 6.66 3.81 1.72
N GLY A 70 6.34 3.19 2.86
CA GLY A 70 6.59 3.76 4.16
C GLY A 70 6.38 2.82 5.34
N VAL A 71 6.66 3.35 6.53
CA VAL A 71 6.50 2.67 7.82
C VAL A 71 5.67 3.52 8.77
N ASP A 72 4.97 2.85 9.66
CA ASP A 72 4.24 3.47 10.75
C ASP A 72 5.23 4.00 11.81
N PRO A 73 5.13 5.27 12.24
CA PRO A 73 6.01 5.79 13.28
C PRO A 73 5.73 5.13 14.64
N ASP A 74 6.80 4.80 15.36
CA ASP A 74 6.73 4.20 16.71
C ASP A 74 7.20 5.22 17.76
N ALA A 75 6.25 5.77 18.52
CA ALA A 75 6.51 6.80 19.53
C ALA A 75 7.48 6.34 20.63
N ASP A 76 7.39 5.08 21.06
CA ASP A 76 8.25 4.54 22.12
C ASP A 76 9.69 4.37 21.64
N PHE A 77 9.86 4.05 20.35
CA PHE A 77 11.17 4.02 19.71
C PHE A 77 11.76 5.43 19.58
N PHE A 78 10.99 6.40 19.08
CA PHE A 78 11.47 7.78 18.91
C PHE A 78 11.81 8.46 20.23
N ALA A 79 11.06 8.20 21.31
CA ALA A 79 11.32 8.78 22.62
C ALA A 79 12.70 8.40 23.21
N ARG A 80 13.34 7.35 22.67
CA ARG A 80 14.66 6.88 23.11
C ARG A 80 15.81 7.40 22.25
N LEU A 81 15.52 8.05 21.12
CA LEU A 81 16.55 8.52 20.20
C LEU A 81 17.09 9.89 20.65
N SER A 82 18.40 10.07 20.51
CA SER A 82 19.00 11.40 20.53
C SER A 82 18.70 12.14 19.22
N ASP A 83 18.84 13.46 19.21
CA ASP A 83 18.68 14.26 17.97
C ASP A 83 19.60 13.79 16.84
N ALA A 84 20.82 13.36 17.20
CA ALA A 84 21.79 12.83 16.24
C ALA A 84 21.34 11.49 15.66
N ASP A 85 20.76 10.61 16.48
CA ASP A 85 20.28 9.30 16.03
C ASP A 85 18.97 9.43 15.24
N LEU A 86 18.09 10.35 15.62
CA LEU A 86 16.92 10.69 14.83
C LEU A 86 17.32 11.19 13.44
N LYS A 87 18.32 12.07 13.36
CA LYS A 87 18.84 12.54 12.06
C LYS A 87 19.38 11.40 11.21
N ARG A 88 20.19 10.51 11.79
CA ARG A 88 20.72 9.32 11.10
C ARG A 88 19.60 8.42 10.58
N LEU A 89 18.56 8.23 11.38
CA LEU A 89 17.40 7.44 11.00
C LEU A 89 16.65 8.06 9.82
N LEU A 90 16.43 9.38 9.83
CA LEU A 90 15.80 10.08 8.71
C LEU A 90 16.62 9.95 7.42
N ASP A 91 17.95 10.09 7.53
CA ASP A 91 18.87 9.93 6.41
C ASP A 91 18.84 8.47 5.88
N ASP A 92 18.76 7.48 6.76
CA ASP A 92 18.63 6.05 6.42
C ASP A 92 17.30 5.73 5.72
N LEU A 93 16.17 6.24 6.22
CA LEU A 93 14.86 6.04 5.59
C LEU A 93 14.79 6.71 4.22
N ALA A 94 15.34 7.91 4.08
CA ALA A 94 15.43 8.62 2.80
C ALA A 94 16.26 7.81 1.79
N SER A 95 17.39 7.23 2.20
CA SER A 95 18.21 6.36 1.34
C SER A 95 17.44 5.13 0.83
N LYS A 96 16.46 4.66 1.61
CA LYS A 96 15.59 3.52 1.28
C LYS A 96 14.29 3.93 0.59
N ASN A 97 14.12 5.22 0.27
CA ASN A 97 12.88 5.79 -0.29
C ASN A 97 11.62 5.47 0.54
N LEU A 98 11.78 5.33 1.86
CA LEU A 98 10.68 5.07 2.79
C LEU A 98 10.22 6.38 3.43
N LYS A 99 8.90 6.49 3.59
CA LYS A 99 8.25 7.64 4.23
C LYS A 99 7.61 7.23 5.56
N PHE A 100 7.38 8.19 6.44
CA PHE A 100 6.49 7.94 7.58
C PHE A 100 5.04 8.04 7.15
N GLY A 101 4.22 7.14 7.68
CA GLY A 101 2.78 7.25 7.60
C GLY A 101 2.24 8.49 8.30
N ALA A 102 1.03 8.89 7.92
CA ALA A 102 0.26 9.83 8.72
C ALA A 102 -0.12 9.14 10.03
N ALA A 103 0.50 9.60 11.13
CA ALA A 103 0.17 9.23 12.50
C ALA A 103 -1.06 9.99 12.99
#